data_AF-A0A8B8F396-F1
#
_entry.id   AF-A0A8B8F396-F1
#
_cell.length_a   1.000
_cell.length_b   1.000
_cell.length_c   1.000
_cell.angle_alpha   90.00
_cell.angle_beta   90.00
_cell.angle_gamma   90.00
#
_symmetry.space_group_name_H-M   'P 1'
#
loop_
_entity.id
_entity.type
_entity.pdbx_description
1 polymer ?
#
loop_
_entity_poly.entity_id
_entity_poly.type
_entity_poly.pdbx_seq_one_letter_code
_entity_poly.pdbx_strand_id
1 'polypeptide(L)'
;MKMFYEMHSKNEQDLHLQRTIEIKEITRKRKRIETEEEKEKPKSKSVQYFLIVDGQRIQVCKKAFINVYNISNKKIRWLVDLLENNITLVDMRGKNISANTMPYEYCQKIHEHILSFPTKDTHYTTRLKNYLNPKLNVKTMHTMFLESIQN
;
A
#
# COMPACT_ATOMS: atom_id res chain seq x y z
N MET A 1 -25.30 4.63 4.27
CA MET A 1 -24.26 5.70 4.32
C MET A 1 -23.30 5.54 5.50
N LYS A 2 -23.76 5.09 6.70
CA LYS A 2 -22.89 4.75 7.84
C LYS A 2 -21.75 3.75 7.50
N MET A 3 -22.03 2.79 6.61
CA MET A 3 -21.06 1.76 6.20
C MET A 3 -19.71 2.28 5.68
N PHE A 4 -19.64 3.44 5.02
CA PHE A 4 -18.35 3.92 4.49
C PHE A 4 -17.41 4.44 5.59
N TYR A 5 -17.96 5.17 6.56
CA TYR A 5 -17.19 5.71 7.68
C TYR A 5 -16.95 4.68 8.79
N GLU A 6 -17.67 3.55 8.75
CA GLU A 6 -17.43 2.39 9.62
C GLU A 6 -16.27 1.50 9.14
N MET A 7 -15.82 1.65 7.89
CA MET A 7 -14.65 0.90 7.37
C MET A 7 -13.37 1.31 8.09
N HIS A 8 -12.62 0.33 8.56
CA HIS A 8 -11.48 0.54 9.46
C HIS A 8 -10.19 0.86 8.71
N SER A 9 -10.07 0.46 7.45
CA SER A 9 -8.88 0.72 6.64
C SER A 9 -9.15 1.65 5.46
N LYS A 10 -8.13 2.45 5.11
CA LYS A 10 -8.15 3.26 3.89
C LYS A 10 -8.37 2.40 2.64
N ASN A 11 -7.83 1.17 2.63
CA ASN A 11 -7.98 0.24 1.52
C ASN A 11 -9.44 -0.20 1.34
N GLU A 12 -10.15 -0.50 2.44
CA GLU A 12 -11.58 -0.82 2.38
C GLU A 12 -12.39 0.35 1.80
N GLN A 13 -12.14 1.57 2.28
CA GLN A 13 -12.80 2.77 1.78
C GLN A 13 -12.52 2.98 0.28
N ASP A 14 -11.26 2.88 -0.13
CA ASP A 14 -10.84 3.04 -1.52
C ASP A 14 -11.45 1.97 -2.43
N LEU A 15 -11.48 0.71 -1.98
CA LEU A 15 -12.09 -0.40 -2.69
C LEU A 15 -13.61 -0.22 -2.83
N HIS A 16 -14.28 0.25 -1.77
CA HIS A 16 -15.71 0.58 -1.82
C HIS A 16 -15.99 1.67 -2.86
N LEU A 17 -15.23 2.77 -2.82
CA LEU A 17 -15.37 3.85 -3.81
C LEU A 17 -15.17 3.31 -5.23
N GLN A 18 -14.13 2.51 -5.44
CA GLN A 18 -13.82 1.92 -6.74
C GLN A 18 -14.97 1.04 -7.27
N ARG A 19 -15.57 0.20 -6.43
CA ARG A 19 -16.74 -0.64 -6.78
C ARG A 19 -17.98 0.19 -7.15
N THR A 20 -18.10 1.39 -6.60
CA THR A 20 -19.24 2.28 -6.87
C THR A 20 -19.02 3.22 -8.05
N ILE A 21 -17.91 3.09 -8.78
CA ILE A 21 -17.59 3.83 -10.00
C ILE A 21 -17.60 2.86 -11.19
N GLU A 22 -18.17 3.28 -12.31
CA GLU A 22 -18.24 2.46 -13.52
C GLU A 22 -17.80 3.28 -14.74
N ILE A 23 -16.93 2.71 -15.56
CA ILE A 23 -16.44 3.32 -16.80
C ILE A 23 -17.16 2.65 -17.96
N LYS A 24 -17.82 3.46 -18.79
CA LYS A 24 -18.53 3.03 -19.99
C LYS A 24 -17.92 3.65 -21.23
N GLU A 25 -17.76 2.87 -22.28
CA GLU A 25 -17.36 3.39 -23.58
C GLU A 25 -18.48 4.23 -24.20
N ILE A 26 -18.11 5.32 -24.86
CA ILE A 26 -19.09 6.18 -25.54
C ILE A 26 -19.39 5.58 -26.91
N THR A 27 -20.54 4.92 -27.03
CA THR A 27 -21.02 4.31 -28.27
C THR A 27 -21.50 5.32 -29.31
N ARG A 28 -22.02 6.48 -28.88
CA ARG A 28 -22.59 7.51 -29.77
C ARG A 28 -21.81 8.81 -29.72
N LYS A 29 -21.08 9.11 -30.80
CA LYS A 29 -20.42 10.40 -31.01
C LYS A 29 -21.42 11.37 -31.64
N ARG A 30 -21.81 12.44 -30.93
CA ARG A 30 -22.62 13.52 -31.51
C ARG A 30 -21.70 14.40 -32.36
N LYS A 31 -22.16 14.85 -33.54
CA LYS A 31 -21.46 15.88 -34.31
C LYS A 31 -21.40 17.15 -33.45
N ARG A 32 -20.19 17.65 -33.17
CA ARG A 32 -20.00 18.96 -32.53
C ARG A 32 -20.17 20.04 -33.58
N ILE A 33 -20.71 21.19 -33.17
CA ILE A 33 -20.57 22.43 -33.92
C ILE A 33 -19.13 22.87 -33.67
N GLU A 34 -18.30 22.88 -34.71
CA GLU A 34 -16.90 23.26 -34.60
C GLU A 34 -16.81 24.79 -34.49
N THR A 35 -16.60 25.29 -33.27
CA THR A 35 -16.19 26.67 -33.02
C THR A 35 -14.67 26.69 -32.86
N GLU A 36 -13.98 27.71 -33.38
CA GLU A 36 -12.50 27.77 -33.44
C GLU A 36 -11.80 27.57 -32.07
N GLU A 37 -12.53 27.80 -30.98
CA GLU A 37 -12.06 27.71 -29.59
C GLU A 37 -12.13 26.28 -28.99
N GLU A 38 -12.87 25.33 -29.57
CA GLU A 38 -13.08 23.98 -29.00
C GLU A 38 -12.37 22.85 -29.78
N LYS A 39 -11.04 22.90 -29.88
CA LYS A 39 -10.22 21.79 -30.44
C LYS A 39 -9.93 20.64 -29.45
N GLU A 40 -10.75 20.47 -28.42
CA GLU A 40 -10.55 19.33 -27.49
C GLU A 40 -11.06 18.03 -28.09
N LYS A 41 -10.19 17.01 -28.09
CA LYS A 41 -10.54 15.65 -28.53
C LYS A 41 -11.81 15.17 -27.80
N PRO A 42 -12.81 14.64 -28.52
CA PRO A 42 -14.02 14.14 -27.89
C PRO A 42 -13.68 13.04 -26.89
N LYS A 43 -14.34 13.07 -25.72
CA LYS A 43 -14.18 12.03 -24.70
C LYS A 43 -14.53 10.67 -25.31
N SER A 44 -13.66 9.68 -25.12
CA SER A 44 -13.89 8.29 -25.54
C SER A 44 -14.66 7.48 -24.51
N LYS A 45 -14.63 7.91 -23.24
CA LYS A 45 -15.20 7.20 -22.10
C LYS A 45 -16.10 8.11 -21.27
N SER A 46 -17.10 7.52 -20.64
CA SER A 46 -18.03 8.14 -19.69
C SER A 46 -17.89 7.45 -18.34
N VAL A 47 -17.91 8.23 -17.26
CA VAL A 47 -17.79 7.71 -15.88
C VAL A 47 -19.12 7.91 -15.16
N GLN A 48 -19.66 6.82 -14.62
CA GLN A 48 -20.89 6.80 -13.84
C GLN A 48 -20.55 6.58 -12.35
N TYR A 49 -21.27 7.28 -11.48
CA TYR A 49 -21.07 7.24 -10.03
C TYR A 49 -22.32 6.72 -9.36
N PHE A 50 -22.16 5.88 -8.34
CA PHE A 50 -23.27 5.25 -7.65
C PHE A 50 -23.13 5.38 -6.14
N LEU A 51 -24.25 5.44 -5.44
CA LEU A 51 -24.32 5.31 -3.99
C LEU A 51 -25.02 4.01 -3.63
N ILE A 52 -24.60 3.38 -2.54
CA ILE A 52 -25.28 2.22 -1.98
C ILE A 52 -26.11 2.70 -0.79
N VAL A 53 -27.43 2.64 -0.93
CA VAL A 53 -28.41 3.03 0.08
C VAL A 53 -29.36 1.85 0.27
N ASP A 54 -29.41 1.31 1.48
CA ASP A 54 -30.26 0.17 1.85
C ASP A 54 -30.12 -1.03 0.88
N GLY A 55 -28.89 -1.33 0.48
CA GLY A 55 -28.56 -2.41 -0.46
C GLY A 55 -28.84 -2.08 -1.93
N GLN A 56 -29.44 -0.94 -2.24
CA GLN A 56 -29.73 -0.51 -3.61
C GLN A 56 -28.64 0.40 -4.18
N ARG A 57 -28.33 0.20 -5.46
CA ARG A 57 -27.34 0.99 -6.20
C ARG A 57 -28.04 2.15 -6.92
N ILE A 58 -27.87 3.36 -6.41
CA ILE A 58 -28.50 4.57 -6.93
C ILE A 58 -27.49 5.38 -7.74
N GLN A 59 -27.79 5.67 -9.00
CA GLN A 59 -26.92 6.51 -9.83
C GLN A 59 -26.99 7.97 -9.39
N VAL A 60 -25.83 8.62 -9.28
CA VAL A 60 -25.72 10.03 -8.88
C VAL A 60 -24.78 10.81 -9.77
N CYS A 61 -24.85 12.14 -9.70
CA CYS A 61 -23.86 12.99 -10.34
C CYS A 61 -22.54 12.99 -9.55
N LYS A 62 -21.44 13.37 -10.22
CA LYS A 62 -20.11 13.45 -9.61
C LYS A 62 -20.09 14.36 -8.37
N LYS A 63 -20.79 15.51 -8.40
CA LYS A 63 -20.83 16.48 -7.30
C LYS A 63 -21.48 15.89 -6.06
N ALA A 64 -22.59 15.17 -6.22
CA ALA A 64 -23.22 14.46 -5.12
C ALA A 64 -22.30 13.39 -4.53
N PHE A 65 -21.65 12.59 -5.38
CA PHE A 65 -20.70 11.56 -4.94
C PHE A 65 -19.54 12.14 -4.10
N ILE A 66 -18.92 13.23 -4.56
CA ILE A 66 -17.88 13.98 -3.83
C ILE A 66 -18.37 14.40 -2.46
N ASN A 67 -19.54 15.05 -2.42
CA ASN A 67 -20.06 15.64 -1.18
C ASN A 67 -20.49 14.56 -0.18
N VAL A 68 -21.13 13.49 -0.67
CA VAL A 68 -21.61 12.37 0.16
C VAL A 68 -20.46 11.64 0.83
N TYR A 69 -19.38 11.36 0.10
CA TYR A 69 -18.20 10.68 0.68
C TYR A 69 -17.16 11.65 1.26
N ASN A 70 -17.37 12.96 1.13
CA ASN A 70 -16.43 14.02 1.50
C ASN A 70 -15.01 13.79 0.93
N ILE A 71 -14.92 13.48 -0.38
CA ILE A 71 -13.66 13.19 -1.06
C ILE A 71 -13.29 14.28 -2.06
N SER A 72 -11.99 14.47 -2.29
CA SER A 72 -11.52 15.47 -3.25
C SER A 72 -11.71 15.03 -4.72
N ASN A 73 -11.81 16.00 -5.62
CA ASN A 73 -11.80 15.75 -7.07
C ASN A 73 -10.54 14.99 -7.53
N LYS A 74 -9.39 15.25 -6.89
CA LYS A 74 -8.12 14.56 -7.16
C LYS A 74 -8.24 13.06 -6.88
N LYS A 75 -8.89 12.69 -5.77
CA LYS A 75 -9.14 11.29 -5.42
C LYS A 75 -9.95 10.57 -6.49
N ILE A 76 -11.02 11.20 -6.98
CA ILE A 76 -11.84 10.63 -8.06
C ILE A 76 -11.03 10.42 -9.34
N ARG A 77 -10.24 11.41 -9.77
CA ARG A 77 -9.40 11.28 -10.97
C ARG A 77 -8.46 10.08 -10.86
N TRP A 78 -7.83 9.91 -9.70
CA TRP A 78 -6.96 8.77 -9.44
C TRP A 78 -7.70 7.42 -9.42
N LEU A 79 -8.88 7.35 -8.81
CA LEU A 79 -9.71 6.13 -8.81
C LEU A 79 -10.13 5.72 -10.23
N VAL A 80 -10.51 6.68 -11.07
CA VAL A 80 -10.86 6.45 -12.46
C VAL A 80 -9.65 5.95 -13.25
N ASP A 81 -8.50 6.60 -13.11
CA ASP A 81 -7.25 6.18 -13.76
C ASP A 81 -6.86 4.74 -13.40
N LEU A 82 -6.98 4.35 -12.13
CA LEU A 82 -6.73 2.98 -11.69
C LEU A 82 -7.73 1.97 -12.27
N LEU A 83 -9.01 2.33 -12.32
CA LEU A 83 -10.04 1.50 -12.97
C LEU A 83 -9.75 1.31 -14.46
N GLU A 84 -9.30 2.35 -15.15
CA GLU A 84 -8.93 2.25 -16.57
C GLU A 84 -7.77 1.27 -16.80
N ASN A 85 -6.85 1.16 -15.84
CA ASN A 85 -5.73 0.22 -15.88
C ASN A 85 -6.05 -1.15 -15.26
N ASN A 86 -7.30 -1.40 -14.84
CA ASN A 86 -7.72 -2.61 -14.11
C ASN A 86 -6.89 -2.90 -12.85
N ILE A 87 -6.42 -1.85 -12.17
CA ILE A 87 -5.60 -1.97 -10.95
C ILE A 87 -6.51 -1.88 -9.72
N THR A 88 -6.35 -2.83 -8.80
CA THR A 88 -7.01 -2.78 -7.48
C THR A 88 -6.20 -1.94 -6.50
N LEU A 89 -6.91 -1.20 -5.66
CA LEU A 89 -6.30 -0.27 -4.71
C LEU A 89 -5.66 -1.01 -3.53
N VAL A 90 -4.34 -0.87 -3.40
CA VAL A 90 -3.61 -1.30 -2.20
C VAL A 90 -2.70 -0.17 -1.76
N ASP A 91 -2.87 0.30 -0.52
CA ASP A 91 -1.95 1.24 0.10
C ASP A 91 -0.60 0.57 0.39
N MET A 92 0.42 1.06 -0.30
CA MET A 92 1.81 0.60 -0.20
C MET A 92 2.71 1.57 0.57
N ARG A 93 2.16 2.66 1.14
CA ARG A 93 2.97 3.56 1.98
C ARG A 93 3.55 2.78 3.17
N GLY A 94 4.85 2.97 3.41
CA GLY A 94 5.57 2.28 4.49
C GLY A 94 5.82 0.78 4.26
N LYS A 95 5.38 0.21 3.13
CA LYS A 95 5.60 -1.21 2.80
C LYS A 95 6.83 -1.46 1.92
N ASN A 96 7.45 -0.39 1.44
CA ASN A 96 8.67 -0.51 0.65
C ASN A 96 9.83 -0.92 1.55
N ILE A 97 10.51 -1.99 1.15
CA ILE A 97 11.76 -2.41 1.78
C ILE A 97 12.81 -1.34 1.47
N SER A 98 13.55 -0.89 2.49
CA SER A 98 14.61 0.09 2.26
C SER A 98 15.72 -0.52 1.42
N ALA A 99 16.38 0.25 0.55
CA ALA A 99 17.51 -0.25 -0.25
C ALA A 99 18.69 -0.72 0.63
N ASN A 100 18.75 -0.23 1.87
CA ASN A 100 19.76 -0.60 2.86
C ASN A 100 19.35 -1.86 3.66
N THR A 101 18.19 -2.45 3.39
CA THR A 101 17.72 -3.64 4.10
C THR A 101 18.56 -4.83 3.67
N MET A 102 19.22 -5.45 4.64
CA MET A 102 20.01 -6.66 4.42
C MET A 102 19.09 -7.85 4.07
N PRO A 103 19.45 -8.71 3.11
CA PRO A 103 18.69 -9.90 2.81
C PRO A 103 18.55 -10.82 4.03
N TYR A 104 17.40 -11.48 4.15
CA TYR A 104 17.08 -12.34 5.29
C TYR A 104 18.12 -13.44 5.52
N GLU A 105 18.66 -14.03 4.46
CA GLU A 105 19.67 -15.09 4.52
C GLU A 105 20.92 -14.65 5.29
N TYR A 106 21.39 -13.43 5.08
CA TYR A 106 22.55 -12.90 5.81
C TYR A 106 22.21 -12.60 7.26
N CYS A 107 21.01 -12.06 7.53
CA CYS A 107 20.53 -11.87 8.90
C CYS A 107 20.50 -13.19 9.67
N GLN A 108 20.04 -14.26 9.02
CA GLN A 108 19.99 -15.59 9.61
C GLN A 108 21.39 -16.14 9.89
N LYS A 109 22.31 -16.07 8.92
CA LYS A 109 23.70 -16.51 9.11
C LYS A 109 24.40 -15.75 10.24
N ILE A 110 24.20 -14.44 10.33
CA ILE A 110 24.74 -13.63 11.43
C ILE A 110 24.15 -14.07 12.77
N HIS A 111 22.84 -14.36 12.81
CA HIS A 111 22.18 -14.82 14.04
C HIS A 111 22.70 -16.19 14.49
N GLU A 112 22.82 -17.15 13.58
CA GLU A 112 23.38 -18.48 13.84
C GLU A 112 24.82 -18.39 14.31
N HIS A 113 25.64 -17.53 13.68
CA HIS A 113 27.02 -17.27 14.10
C HIS A 113 27.07 -16.71 15.53
N ILE A 114 26.22 -15.75 15.88
CA ILE A 114 26.16 -15.18 17.24
C ILE A 114 25.75 -16.26 18.25
N LEU A 115 24.82 -17.15 17.90
CA LEU A 115 24.38 -18.25 18.77
C LEU A 115 25.41 -19.36 18.94
N SER A 116 26.38 -19.48 18.03
CA SER A 116 27.45 -20.48 18.13
C SER A 116 28.42 -20.23 19.30
N PHE A 117 28.48 -18.99 19.82
CA PHE A 117 29.38 -18.63 20.91
C PHE A 117 28.86 -19.13 22.27
N PRO A 118 29.75 -19.64 23.14
CA PRO A 118 29.36 -20.04 24.49
C PRO A 118 28.91 -18.82 25.30
N THR A 119 27.76 -18.94 25.95
CA THR A 119 27.20 -17.92 26.84
C THR A 119 27.32 -18.31 28.30
N LYS A 120 27.27 -17.32 29.19
CA LYS A 120 27.29 -17.48 30.64
C LYS A 120 26.01 -16.92 31.25
N ASP A 121 25.43 -17.66 32.17
CA ASP A 121 24.21 -17.24 32.85
C ASP A 121 24.49 -16.26 33.99
N THR A 122 23.50 -15.42 34.28
CA THR A 122 23.49 -14.59 35.50
C THR A 122 23.39 -15.42 36.75
N HIS A 123 24.43 -15.39 37.59
CA HIS A 123 24.42 -16.07 38.89
C HIS A 123 23.64 -15.32 39.99
N TYR A 124 23.46 -14.00 39.88
CA TYR A 124 22.95 -13.16 40.96
C TYR A 124 21.69 -12.35 40.62
N THR A 125 20.99 -12.67 39.53
CA THR A 125 19.84 -11.90 39.06
C THR A 125 18.58 -12.75 39.08
N THR A 126 17.45 -12.18 39.49
CA THR A 126 16.12 -12.84 39.48
C THR A 126 15.59 -13.15 38.07
N ARG A 127 16.21 -12.56 37.03
CA ARG A 127 15.92 -12.83 35.62
C ARG A 127 17.14 -13.47 34.99
N LEU A 128 16.95 -14.64 34.39
CA LEU A 128 17.98 -15.32 33.59
C LEU A 128 18.37 -14.43 32.41
N LYS A 129 19.64 -14.04 32.34
CA LYS A 129 20.23 -13.39 31.17
C LYS A 129 21.49 -14.14 30.78
N ASN A 130 21.69 -14.29 29.48
CA ASN A 130 22.85 -14.96 28.91
C ASN A 130 23.81 -13.89 28.40
N TYR A 131 25.06 -13.93 28.87
CA TYR A 131 26.11 -13.01 28.46
C TYR A 131 27.16 -13.72 27.61
N LEU A 132 27.59 -13.07 26.53
CA LEU A 132 28.77 -13.47 25.78
C LEU A 132 30.05 -13.18 26.60
N ASN A 133 31.14 -13.82 26.21
CA ASN A 133 32.44 -13.58 26.84
C ASN A 133 32.83 -12.10 26.74
N PRO A 134 33.25 -11.43 27.83
CA PRO A 134 33.61 -10.00 27.80
C PRO A 134 34.79 -9.65 26.88
N LYS A 135 35.60 -10.65 26.46
CA LYS A 135 36.65 -10.44 25.45
C LYS A 135 36.13 -10.47 24.01
N LEU A 136 34.89 -10.90 23.80
CA LEU A 136 34.27 -11.04 22.49
C LEU A 136 33.56 -9.74 22.11
N ASN A 137 34.26 -8.91 21.32
CA ASN A 137 33.73 -7.64 20.84
C ASN A 137 33.02 -7.79 19.49
N VAL A 138 32.13 -6.86 19.16
CA VAL A 138 31.40 -6.85 17.86
C VAL A 138 32.34 -6.91 16.67
N LYS A 139 33.45 -6.15 16.71
CA LYS A 139 34.47 -6.17 15.66
C LYS A 139 35.11 -7.56 15.51
N THR A 140 35.42 -8.21 16.62
CA THR A 140 36.01 -9.56 16.64
C THR A 140 35.04 -10.60 16.10
N MET A 141 33.76 -10.55 16.51
CA MET A 141 32.72 -11.43 15.99
C MET A 141 32.52 -11.27 14.48
N HIS A 142 32.57 -10.03 13.99
CA HIS A 142 32.48 -9.74 12.56
C HIS A 142 33.67 -10.31 11.77
N THR A 143 34.90 -10.14 12.27
CA THR A 143 36.08 -10.75 11.63
C THR A 143 35.97 -12.26 11.56
N MET A 144 35.59 -12.91 12.67
CA MET A 144 35.37 -14.36 12.73
C MET A 144 34.24 -14.81 11.78
N PHE A 145 33.21 -14.00 11.61
CA PHE A 145 32.11 -14.30 10.68
C PHE A 145 32.60 -14.30 9.22
N LEU A 146 33.40 -13.31 8.83
CA LEU A 146 33.97 -13.25 7.47
C LEU A 146 34.85 -14.48 7.17
N GLU A 147 35.67 -14.90 8.14
CA GLU A 147 36.50 -16.10 8.03
C GLU A 147 35.66 -17.38 7.86
N SER A 148 34.53 -17.49 8.57
CA SER A 148 33.62 -18.65 8.46
C SER A 148 32.87 -18.76 7.14
N ILE A 149 32.79 -17.67 6.37
CA ILE A 149 32.14 -17.64 5.04
C ILE A 149 33.14 -17.96 3.92
N GLN A 150 34.44 -17.79 4.16
CA GLN A 150 35.50 -18.01 3.17
C GLN A 150 36.02 -19.46 3.12
N ASN A 151 35.70 -20.28 4.11
CA ASN A 151 35.97 -21.74 4.13
C ASN A 151 34.69 -22.53 3.80
#